data_AF-V5WIB3-F1
#
_entry.id   AF-V5WIB3-F1
#
_cell.length_a   1.000
_cell.length_b   1.000
_cell.length_c   1.000
_cell.angle_alpha   90.00
_cell.angle_beta   90.00
_cell.angle_gamma   90.00
#
_symmetry.space_group_name_H-M   'P 1'
#
loop_
_entity.id
_entity.type
_entity.pdbx_description
1 polymer ?
#
loop_
_entity_poly.entity_id
_entity_poly.type
_entity_poly.pdbx_seq_one_letter_code
_entity_poly.pdbx_strand_id
1 'polypeptide(L)'
;MKQTPDYSKAEANMQSGVITADGFLGEDTRPLADIIEHDEELFAELNITFDSVAEKLEYLMKKGQTGLGEPITVDDTWLVRTDETRGYLPSPFGDGVFHKINVEVELKGSGKTLLFTEMNIHMLRKFHFLEGKGSTFRMEPALIKEVLIL
;
A
#
# COMPACT_ATOMS: atom_id res chain seq x y z
N MET A 1 19.02 -5.09 -5.57
CA MET A 1 18.65 -4.06 -6.57
C MET A 1 19.68 -2.92 -6.48
N LYS A 2 19.85 -2.06 -7.50
CA LYS A 2 20.79 -0.92 -7.41
C LYS A 2 20.04 0.38 -7.12
N GLN A 3 20.55 1.20 -6.21
CA GLN A 3 20.05 2.57 -6.01
C GLN A 3 20.37 3.43 -7.24
N THR A 4 19.34 3.73 -8.03
CA THR A 4 19.47 4.55 -9.25
C THR A 4 19.24 6.03 -8.93
N PRO A 5 19.63 6.97 -9.81
CA PRO A 5 19.32 8.38 -9.64
C PRO A 5 17.82 8.68 -9.50
N ASP A 6 16.96 7.90 -10.17
CA ASP A 6 15.52 8.07 -10.08
C ASP A 6 14.97 7.56 -8.74
N TYR A 7 15.55 6.48 -8.20
CA TYR A 7 15.23 6.03 -6.85
C TYR A 7 15.71 7.00 -5.77
N SER A 8 16.87 7.63 -5.94
CA SER A 8 17.32 8.68 -5.02
C SER A 8 16.39 9.90 -5.03
N LYS A 9 15.85 10.28 -6.19
CA LYS A 9 14.83 11.33 -6.27
C LYS A 9 13.52 10.90 -5.60
N ALA A 10 13.07 9.67 -5.84
CA ALA A 10 11.87 9.15 -5.21
C ALA A 10 12.01 9.10 -3.68
N GLU A 11 13.14 8.60 -3.17
CA GLU A 11 13.48 8.56 -1.75
C GLU A 11 13.51 9.96 -1.10
N ALA A 12 14.00 10.98 -1.82
CA ALA A 12 13.94 12.37 -1.37
C ALA A 12 12.49 12.90 -1.29
N ASN A 13 11.64 12.51 -2.25
CA ASN A 13 10.20 12.83 -2.23
C ASN A 13 9.44 12.10 -1.12
N MET A 14 9.97 10.96 -0.64
CA MET A 14 9.34 10.14 0.38
C MET A 14 9.59 10.63 1.82
N GLN A 15 10.45 11.64 1.99
CA GLN A 15 10.74 12.22 3.31
C GLN A 15 9.49 12.92 3.89
N SER A 16 9.37 12.85 5.21
CA SER A 16 8.33 13.55 5.98
C SER A 16 8.30 15.04 5.63
N GLY A 17 7.10 15.56 5.38
CA GLY A 17 6.84 16.97 5.04
C GLY A 17 7.01 17.33 3.56
N VAL A 18 7.46 16.41 2.70
CA VAL A 18 7.63 16.71 1.26
C VAL A 18 6.32 16.52 0.48
N ILE A 19 5.73 15.34 0.55
CA ILE A 19 4.41 15.04 -0.09
C ILE A 19 3.33 14.86 0.98
N THR A 20 3.61 14.05 2.01
CA THR A 20 2.74 13.80 3.15
C THR A 20 3.42 14.28 4.43
N ALA A 21 2.64 14.51 5.49
CA ALA A 21 3.19 14.92 6.78
C ALA A 21 4.17 13.88 7.33
N ASP A 22 3.81 12.59 7.26
CA ASP A 22 4.61 11.50 7.84
C ASP A 22 5.63 10.88 6.86
N GLY A 23 5.57 11.24 5.58
CA GLY A 23 6.38 10.59 4.53
C GLY A 23 5.87 9.19 4.19
N PHE A 24 6.73 8.37 3.60
CA PHE A 24 6.44 6.98 3.21
C PHE A 24 7.48 5.98 3.75
N LEU A 25 8.52 6.44 4.44
CA LEU A 25 9.63 5.60 4.91
C LEU A 25 9.51 5.20 6.38
N GLY A 26 8.69 5.91 7.17
CA GLY A 26 8.60 5.68 8.61
C GLY A 26 9.96 5.79 9.30
N GLU A 27 10.37 4.72 9.96
CA GLU A 27 11.66 4.59 10.65
C GLU A 27 12.70 3.82 9.82
N ASP A 28 12.38 3.45 8.57
CA ASP A 28 13.28 2.69 7.71
C ASP A 28 14.47 3.55 7.28
N THR A 29 15.66 3.05 7.60
CA THR A 29 16.93 3.73 7.27
C THR A 29 17.65 3.09 6.09
N ARG A 30 17.08 2.02 5.53
CA ARG A 30 17.64 1.35 4.35
C ARG A 30 17.44 2.22 3.09
N PRO A 31 18.36 2.17 2.12
CA PRO A 31 18.12 2.74 0.80
C PRO A 31 16.84 2.19 0.17
N LEU A 32 16.11 3.03 -0.57
CA LEU A 32 14.87 2.62 -1.25
C LEU A 32 15.00 1.32 -2.06
N ALA A 33 16.09 1.13 -2.82
CA ALA A 33 16.34 -0.10 -3.57
C ALA A 33 16.39 -1.36 -2.69
N ASP A 34 16.93 -1.25 -1.48
CA ASP A 34 17.08 -2.37 -0.55
C ASP A 34 15.76 -2.70 0.15
N ILE A 35 14.89 -1.71 0.35
CA ILE A 35 13.52 -1.92 0.84
C ILE A 35 12.73 -2.71 -0.21
N ILE A 36 12.78 -2.27 -1.47
CA ILE A 36 12.09 -2.92 -2.59
C ILE A 36 12.58 -4.35 -2.78
N GLU A 37 13.90 -4.57 -2.82
CA GLU A 37 14.47 -5.91 -2.97
C GLU A 37 14.03 -6.85 -1.83
N HIS A 38 14.03 -6.35 -0.59
CA HIS A 38 13.55 -7.14 0.54
C HIS A 38 12.07 -7.51 0.43
N ASP A 39 11.23 -6.57 -0.05
CA ASP A 39 9.81 -6.82 -0.28
C ASP A 39 9.60 -7.86 -1.41
N GLU A 40 10.39 -7.80 -2.48
CA GLU A 40 10.39 -8.81 -3.56
C GLU A 40 10.77 -10.21 -3.05
N GLU A 41 11.80 -10.32 -2.20
CA GLU A 41 12.20 -11.57 -1.57
C GLU A 41 11.07 -12.17 -0.72
N LEU A 42 10.41 -11.36 0.12
CA LEU A 42 9.30 -11.80 0.95
C LEU A 42 8.09 -12.26 0.11
N PHE A 43 7.77 -11.56 -0.97
CA PHE A 43 6.71 -11.98 -1.89
C PHE A 43 7.02 -13.34 -2.53
N ALA A 44 8.27 -13.55 -2.94
CA ALA A 44 8.72 -14.83 -3.50
C ALA A 44 8.62 -15.96 -2.48
N GLU A 45 9.08 -15.75 -1.23
CA GLU A 45 8.97 -16.74 -0.14
C GLU A 45 7.51 -17.10 0.17
N LEU A 46 6.62 -16.10 0.13
CA LEU A 46 5.20 -16.27 0.39
C LEU A 46 4.43 -16.83 -0.81
N ASN A 47 5.06 -17.00 -1.98
CA ASN A 47 4.43 -17.45 -3.22
C ASN A 47 3.23 -16.59 -3.64
N ILE A 48 3.32 -15.27 -3.46
CA ILE A 48 2.32 -14.29 -3.90
C ILE A 48 2.94 -13.34 -4.92
N THR A 49 2.12 -12.67 -5.73
CA THR A 49 2.61 -11.73 -6.76
C THR A 49 2.08 -10.32 -6.52
N PHE A 50 2.87 -9.32 -6.90
CA PHE A 50 2.49 -7.91 -6.82
C PHE A 50 1.21 -7.61 -7.61
N ASP A 51 1.09 -8.16 -8.82
CA ASP A 51 -0.10 -7.98 -9.65
C ASP A 51 -1.36 -8.56 -9.01
N SER A 52 -1.30 -9.81 -8.51
CA SER A 52 -2.45 -10.44 -7.86
C SER A 52 -2.90 -9.70 -6.59
N VAL A 53 -1.94 -9.18 -5.82
CA VAL A 53 -2.22 -8.37 -4.63
C VAL A 53 -2.89 -7.05 -5.06
N ALA A 54 -2.30 -6.35 -6.02
CA ALA A 54 -2.85 -5.07 -6.49
C ALA A 54 -4.26 -5.23 -7.06
N GLU A 55 -4.52 -6.26 -7.86
CA GLU A 55 -5.86 -6.57 -8.38
C GLU A 55 -6.88 -6.79 -7.26
N LYS A 56 -6.50 -7.55 -6.22
CA LYS A 56 -7.38 -7.81 -5.07
C LYS A 56 -7.64 -6.54 -4.26
N LEU A 57 -6.62 -5.73 -4.01
CA LEU A 57 -6.75 -4.45 -3.30
C LEU A 57 -7.65 -3.48 -4.07
N GLU A 58 -7.48 -3.35 -5.38
CA GLU A 58 -8.35 -2.52 -6.24
C GLU A 58 -9.80 -2.99 -6.23
N TYR A 59 -10.01 -4.30 -6.30
CA TYR A 59 -11.34 -4.88 -6.22
C TYR A 59 -12.03 -4.52 -4.89
N LEU A 60 -11.34 -4.73 -3.76
CA LEU A 60 -11.87 -4.44 -2.44
C LEU A 60 -12.13 -2.94 -2.25
N MET A 61 -11.20 -2.08 -2.68
CA MET A 61 -11.38 -0.63 -2.66
C MET A 61 -12.63 -0.20 -3.44
N LYS A 62 -12.78 -0.65 -4.70
CA LYS A 62 -13.93 -0.30 -5.54
C LYS A 62 -15.26 -0.77 -4.95
N LYS A 63 -15.28 -1.95 -4.32
CA LYS A 63 -16.46 -2.44 -3.60
C LYS A 63 -16.73 -1.57 -2.37
N GLY A 64 -15.71 -1.33 -1.55
CA GLY A 64 -15.78 -0.53 -0.32
C GLY A 64 -16.31 0.89 -0.54
N GLN A 65 -15.95 1.53 -1.66
CA GLN A 65 -16.45 2.86 -2.02
C GLN A 65 -17.98 2.96 -2.10
N THR A 66 -18.68 1.85 -2.37
CA THR A 66 -20.16 1.82 -2.36
C THR A 66 -20.76 2.01 -0.96
N GLY A 67 -19.97 1.80 0.09
CA GLY A 67 -20.34 2.02 1.49
C GLY A 67 -20.31 3.48 1.93
N LEU A 68 -19.74 4.40 1.14
CA LEU A 68 -19.74 5.84 1.39
C LEU A 68 -19.23 6.23 2.80
N GLY A 69 -18.15 5.61 3.26
CA GLY A 69 -17.56 5.82 4.59
C GLY A 69 -17.98 4.80 5.65
N GLU A 70 -19.08 4.09 5.42
CA GLU A 70 -19.53 3.02 6.33
C GLU A 70 -18.88 1.68 5.98
N PRO A 71 -18.54 0.84 6.99
CA PRO A 71 -18.07 -0.52 6.75
C PRO A 71 -19.13 -1.37 6.04
N ILE A 72 -18.74 -2.03 4.95
CA ILE A 72 -19.60 -2.98 4.23
C ILE A 72 -18.96 -4.37 4.19
N THR A 73 -19.79 -5.40 4.12
CA THR A 73 -19.30 -6.77 3.87
C THR A 73 -19.12 -6.99 2.37
N VAL A 74 -17.94 -7.45 1.96
CA VAL A 74 -17.60 -7.85 0.59
C VAL A 74 -17.37 -9.35 0.54
N ASP A 75 -18.06 -10.03 -0.38
CA ASP A 75 -17.97 -11.47 -0.63
C ASP A 75 -18.12 -12.36 0.63
N ASP A 76 -18.93 -11.91 1.59
CA ASP A 76 -19.14 -12.54 2.91
C ASP A 76 -17.87 -12.77 3.75
N THR A 77 -16.73 -12.29 3.27
CA THR A 77 -15.38 -12.63 3.75
C THR A 77 -14.67 -11.44 4.35
N TRP A 78 -14.83 -10.26 3.76
CA TRP A 78 -14.12 -9.05 4.16
C TRP A 78 -15.08 -8.00 4.69
N LEU A 79 -14.70 -7.33 5.78
CA LEU A 79 -15.30 -6.07 6.19
C LEU A 79 -14.43 -4.95 5.64
N VAL A 80 -14.98 -4.12 4.76
CA VAL A 80 -14.25 -3.07 4.05
C VAL A 80 -14.83 -1.71 4.39
N ARG A 81 -13.99 -0.78 4.83
CA ARG A 81 -14.33 0.63 4.98
C ARG A 81 -13.45 1.47 4.06
N THR A 82 -14.06 2.38 3.32
CA THR A 82 -13.34 3.32 2.46
C THR A 82 -13.68 4.74 2.83
N ASP A 83 -12.66 5.53 3.18
CA ASP A 83 -12.76 6.96 3.47
C ASP A 83 -12.06 7.74 2.36
N GLU A 84 -12.81 8.58 1.66
CA GLU A 84 -12.30 9.42 0.58
C GLU A 84 -12.39 10.89 0.97
N THR A 85 -11.24 11.56 0.93
CA THR A 85 -11.16 13.01 1.13
C THR A 85 -10.87 13.72 -0.18
N ARG A 86 -11.26 14.99 -0.26
CA ARG A 86 -11.02 15.79 -1.48
C ARG A 86 -9.53 15.97 -1.74
N GLY A 87 -9.15 15.81 -3.00
CA GLY A 87 -7.83 16.15 -3.52
C GLY A 87 -7.01 14.93 -3.92
N TYR A 88 -5.78 15.21 -4.32
CA TYR A 88 -4.86 14.23 -4.88
C TYR A 88 -3.49 14.33 -4.21
N LEU A 89 -2.71 13.27 -4.32
CA LEU A 89 -1.30 13.22 -3.94
C LEU A 89 -0.46 12.86 -5.16
N PRO A 90 0.65 13.57 -5.42
CA PRO A 90 1.62 13.12 -6.42
C PRO A 90 2.32 11.85 -5.94
N SER A 91 2.60 10.94 -6.87
CA SER A 91 3.44 9.77 -6.61
C SER A 91 4.86 10.22 -6.25
N PRO A 92 5.51 9.66 -5.21
CA PRO A 92 6.90 9.97 -4.91
C PRO A 92 7.84 9.61 -6.05
N PHE A 93 7.45 8.67 -6.93
CA PHE A 93 8.19 8.30 -8.14
C PHE A 93 7.98 9.26 -9.32
N GLY A 94 7.15 10.30 -9.17
CA GLY A 94 6.97 11.36 -10.16
C GLY A 94 6.20 10.97 -11.42
N ASP A 95 5.41 9.90 -11.35
CA ASP A 95 4.79 9.26 -12.52
C ASP A 95 3.25 9.31 -12.54
N GLY A 96 2.63 10.00 -11.59
CA GLY A 96 1.17 10.12 -11.51
C GLY A 96 0.69 10.93 -10.30
N VAL A 97 -0.64 11.10 -10.24
CA VAL A 97 -1.37 11.67 -9.09
C VAL A 97 -2.52 10.75 -8.75
N PHE A 98 -2.80 10.55 -7.47
CA PHE A 98 -3.78 9.57 -6.96
C PHE A 98 -4.69 10.21 -5.92
N HIS A 99 -5.92 9.73 -5.80
CA HIS A 99 -6.89 10.27 -4.84
C HIS A 99 -6.46 9.96 -3.40
N LYS A 100 -6.88 10.83 -2.48
CA LYS A 100 -6.71 10.62 -1.04
C LYS A 100 -7.78 9.66 -0.52
N ILE A 101 -7.59 8.39 -0.80
CA ILE A 101 -8.47 7.30 -0.38
C ILE A 101 -7.73 6.44 0.63
N ASN A 102 -8.33 6.28 1.81
CA ASN A 102 -7.91 5.30 2.82
C ASN A 102 -8.88 4.12 2.81
N VAL A 103 -8.34 2.91 2.81
CA VAL A 103 -9.11 1.67 2.80
C VAL A 103 -8.65 0.80 3.94
N GLU A 104 -9.59 0.40 4.79
CA GLU A 104 -9.39 -0.63 5.81
C GLU A 104 -10.12 -1.90 5.36
N VAL A 105 -9.40 -3.01 5.32
CA VAL A 105 -9.93 -4.34 5.00
C VAL A 105 -9.63 -5.25 6.17
N GLU A 106 -10.68 -5.72 6.85
CA GLU A 106 -10.58 -6.77 7.86
C GLU A 106 -11.00 -8.11 7.25
N LEU A 107 -10.22 -9.17 7.50
CA LEU A 107 -10.69 -10.54 7.31
C LEU A 107 -11.67 -10.87 8.43
N LYS A 108 -12.95 -11.01 8.08
CA LYS A 108 -14.08 -11.02 9.02
C LYS A 108 -13.89 -12.04 10.13
N GLY A 109 -13.87 -11.56 11.37
CA GLY A 109 -13.78 -12.40 12.57
C GLY A 109 -12.37 -12.88 12.93
N SER A 110 -11.35 -12.51 12.15
CA SER A 110 -9.94 -12.78 12.49
C SER A 110 -9.32 -11.70 13.37
N GLY A 111 -9.88 -10.48 13.35
CA GLY A 111 -9.29 -9.28 13.95
C GLY A 111 -8.05 -8.75 13.21
N LYS A 112 -7.73 -9.30 12.03
CA LYS A 112 -6.59 -8.88 11.20
C LYS A 112 -7.06 -7.91 10.13
N THR A 113 -6.41 -6.75 10.08
CA THR A 113 -6.80 -5.63 9.22
C THR A 113 -5.61 -5.14 8.40
N LEU A 114 -5.83 -4.92 7.11
CA LEU A 114 -4.94 -4.18 6.23
C LEU A 114 -5.44 -2.74 6.08
N LEU A 115 -4.52 -1.79 6.20
CA LEU A 115 -4.74 -0.39 5.87
C LEU A 115 -3.90 -0.06 4.63
N PHE A 116 -4.54 0.53 3.62
CA PHE A 116 -3.86 0.96 2.40
C PHE A 116 -4.58 2.12 1.72
N THR A 117 -3.92 2.71 0.72
CA THR A 117 -4.46 3.78 -0.11
C THR A 117 -4.40 3.42 -1.60
N GLU A 118 -5.02 4.24 -2.44
CA GLU A 118 -4.83 4.14 -3.89
C GLU A 118 -3.34 4.31 -4.29
N MET A 119 -2.61 5.18 -3.59
CA MET A 119 -1.16 5.35 -3.80
C MET A 119 -0.40 4.06 -3.48
N ASN A 120 -0.77 3.34 -2.42
CA ASN A 120 -0.12 2.07 -2.06
C ASN A 120 -0.30 1.03 -3.16
N ILE A 121 -1.48 0.94 -3.79
CA ILE A 121 -1.72 0.02 -4.91
C ILE A 121 -0.78 0.34 -6.08
N HIS A 122 -0.66 1.62 -6.44
CA HIS A 122 0.22 2.06 -7.53
C HIS A 122 1.69 1.73 -7.24
N MET A 123 2.17 2.10 -6.05
CA MET A 123 3.56 1.87 -5.64
C MET A 123 3.90 0.38 -5.56
N LEU A 124 2.98 -0.43 -5.01
CA LEU A 124 3.13 -1.87 -4.94
C LEU A 124 3.19 -2.48 -6.34
N ARG A 125 2.22 -2.16 -7.21
CA ARG A 125 2.12 -2.80 -8.53
C ARG A 125 3.31 -2.45 -9.43
N LYS A 126 3.72 -1.18 -9.44
CA LYS A 126 4.70 -0.68 -10.43
C LYS A 126 6.14 -0.71 -9.91
N PHE A 127 6.32 -0.50 -8.62
CA PHE A 127 7.65 -0.31 -8.01
C PHE A 127 7.96 -1.35 -6.94
N HIS A 128 7.05 -2.29 -6.69
CA HIS A 128 7.22 -3.34 -5.67
C HIS A 128 7.51 -2.78 -4.27
N PHE A 129 7.01 -1.57 -4.00
CA PHE A 129 7.27 -0.84 -2.76
C PHE A 129 6.04 -0.85 -1.85
N LEU A 130 6.18 -1.38 -0.64
CA LEU A 130 5.08 -1.48 0.34
C LEU A 130 5.19 -0.46 1.48
N GLU A 131 5.89 0.65 1.25
CA GLU A 131 6.32 1.64 2.26
C GLU A 131 7.43 1.15 3.21
N GLY A 132 8.12 2.07 3.88
CA GLY A 132 9.18 1.73 4.82
C GLY A 132 8.63 1.22 6.15
N LYS A 133 9.45 0.44 6.88
CA LYS A 133 9.12 -0.05 8.22
C LYS A 133 8.77 1.11 9.16
N GLY A 134 7.70 0.93 9.94
CA GLY A 134 7.20 1.95 10.86
C GLY A 134 6.32 3.03 10.21
N SER A 135 6.16 3.02 8.88
CA SER A 135 5.17 3.89 8.23
C SER A 135 3.75 3.44 8.56
N THR A 136 2.83 4.40 8.71
CA THR A 136 1.40 4.17 8.99
C THR A 136 0.75 3.26 7.95
N PHE A 137 1.16 3.37 6.68
CA PHE A 137 0.61 2.62 5.55
C PHE A 137 1.54 1.50 5.06
N ARG A 138 2.52 1.09 5.89
CA ARG A 138 3.34 -0.10 5.62
C ARG A 138 2.43 -1.33 5.52
N MET A 139 2.44 -1.97 4.35
CA MET A 139 1.70 -3.20 4.13
C MET A 139 2.63 -4.40 4.29
N GLU A 140 2.52 -5.10 5.42
CA GLU A 140 3.38 -6.26 5.68
C GLU A 140 3.01 -7.46 4.77
N PRO A 141 3.96 -8.05 4.01
CA PRO A 141 3.66 -9.13 3.06
C PRO A 141 2.94 -10.34 3.66
N ALA A 142 3.30 -10.75 4.88
CA ALA A 142 2.65 -11.87 5.56
C ALA A 142 1.19 -11.55 5.92
N LEU A 143 0.91 -10.30 6.33
CA LEU A 143 -0.44 -9.83 6.63
C LEU A 143 -1.28 -9.70 5.36
N ILE A 144 -0.67 -9.26 4.25
CA ILE A 144 -1.31 -9.25 2.93
C ILE A 144 -1.81 -10.63 2.57
N LYS A 145 -0.92 -11.63 2.59
CA LYS A 145 -1.25 -13.01 2.23
C LYS A 145 -2.43 -13.53 3.05
N GLU A 146 -2.39 -13.28 4.35
CA GLU A 146 -3.41 -13.79 5.26
C GLU A 146 -4.77 -13.10 5.07
N VAL A 147 -4.80 -11.76 5.07
CA VAL A 147 -6.06 -11.01 4.97
C VAL A 147 -6.67 -11.16 3.58
N LEU A 148 -5.86 -11.16 2.52
CA LEU A 148 -6.35 -11.29 1.14
C LEU A 148 -6.62 -12.74 0.71
N ILE A 149 -6.23 -13.73 1.52
CA ILE A 149 -6.37 -15.16 1.25
C ILE A 149 -5.71 -15.54 -0.07
N LEU A 150 -4.40 -15.28 -0.18
CA LEU A 150 -3.55 -15.56 -1.35
C LEU A 150 -2.58 -16.72 -1.10
#